data_AF-A0A1Q9BYW5-F1
#
_entry.id   AF-A0A1Q9BYW5-F1
#
_cell.length_a   1.000
_cell.length_b   1.000
_cell.length_c   1.000
_cell.angle_alpha   90.00
_cell.angle_beta   90.00
_cell.angle_gamma   90.00
#
_symmetry.space_group_name_H-M   'P 1'
#
loop_
_entity.id
_entity.type
_entity.pdbx_description
1 polymer ?
#
loop_
_entity_poly.entity_id
_entity_poly.type
_entity_poly.pdbx_seq_one_letter_code
_entity_poly.pdbx_strand_id
1 'polypeptide(L)'
;MWVCCHEPRGAQWAQGRGLRERTQLEECFGEFGEVLEVFIIASQAASGVGCAFVRMASIPAAEEAIADLHEQRVLIPEQADLGPMQVAFAKGEAIRLGLDEKEEILPSFKEARQKVVEHQEKKHFFEKMQKQQEEQAKIVEYQHALMMQHQAMLQQIQEKPREDLVTIVKDGQRNGGQPFKQRWWSFCDAGWSGCRDYDPNHHGKEALAHFVSVASTEYGHEQWFKSRFPKLPALPEKPKGMPEPGSPGMMPPGAPPPGPGPPMPPPFPLMHPPPGSEIPAGDGGGGRVELREFAEVP
;
A
#
# COMPACT_ATOMS: atom_id res chain seq x y z
N MET A 1 -25.90 35.11 17.04
CA MET A 1 -24.90 35.41 16.00
C MET A 1 -24.91 34.31 14.96
N TRP A 2 -24.99 34.61 13.66
CA TRP A 2 -25.11 33.55 12.64
C TRP A 2 -23.73 33.14 12.12
N VAL A 3 -23.42 31.86 12.21
CA VAL A 3 -22.22 31.24 11.66
C VAL A 3 -22.61 30.42 10.44
N CYS A 4 -22.06 30.74 9.26
CA CYS A 4 -22.30 30.02 8.02
C CYS A 4 -21.34 28.82 7.95
N CYS A 5 -21.90 27.62 7.90
CA CYS A 5 -21.18 26.37 7.73
C CYS A 5 -21.40 25.84 6.32
N HIS A 6 -20.33 25.63 5.54
CA HIS A 6 -20.38 24.90 4.28
C HIS A 6 -19.93 23.46 4.47
N GLU A 7 -20.80 22.53 4.08
CA GLU A 7 -20.50 21.10 4.01
C GLU A 7 -20.66 20.65 2.55
N PRO A 8 -19.58 20.27 1.86
CA PRO A 8 -19.69 19.68 0.53
C PRO A 8 -20.51 18.38 0.61
N ARG A 9 -21.61 18.22 -0.15
CA ARG A 9 -22.40 16.97 -0.16
C ARG A 9 -22.25 16.21 -1.49
N GLY A 10 -22.31 14.88 -1.41
CA GLY A 10 -22.47 14.00 -2.56
C GLY A 10 -23.93 13.92 -3.03
N ALA A 11 -24.14 13.76 -4.33
CA ALA A 11 -25.46 13.75 -4.95
C ALA A 11 -26.23 12.43 -4.66
N GLN A 12 -27.06 12.38 -3.61
CA GLN A 12 -28.23 11.49 -3.51
C GLN A 12 -29.16 11.87 -2.35
N TRP A 13 -30.42 12.18 -2.69
CA TRP A 13 -31.45 12.67 -1.76
C TRP A 13 -32.45 11.57 -1.39
N ALA A 14 -32.81 11.47 -0.11
CA ALA A 14 -34.15 11.06 0.34
C ALA A 14 -34.39 11.51 1.80
N GLN A 15 -35.63 11.97 2.07
CA GLN A 15 -36.22 12.36 3.34
C GLN A 15 -35.63 11.65 4.59
N GLY A 16 -35.11 12.40 5.55
CA GLY A 16 -34.77 11.90 6.89
C GLY A 16 -33.46 12.41 7.51
N ARG A 17 -32.49 12.88 6.71
CA ARG A 17 -31.16 13.30 7.24
C ARG A 17 -31.07 14.70 7.85
N GLY A 18 -31.99 15.62 7.54
CA GLY A 18 -31.93 16.99 8.07
C GLY A 18 -32.03 17.08 9.60
N LEU A 19 -32.62 16.09 10.27
CA LEU A 19 -32.59 16.00 11.73
C LEU A 19 -31.21 15.59 12.25
N ARG A 20 -30.53 14.64 11.60
CA ARG A 20 -29.22 14.12 12.05
C ARG A 20 -28.12 15.17 11.89
N GLU A 21 -28.08 15.84 10.74
CA GLU A 21 -27.14 16.94 10.47
C GLU A 21 -27.35 18.09 11.46
N ARG A 22 -28.60 18.38 11.82
CA ARG A 22 -28.93 19.38 12.85
C ARG A 22 -28.34 18.99 14.19
N THR A 23 -28.61 17.78 14.68
CA THR A 23 -28.10 17.33 15.97
C THR A 23 -26.57 17.32 16.01
N GLN A 24 -25.91 16.92 14.93
CA GLN A 24 -24.44 16.95 14.82
C GLN A 24 -23.88 18.37 14.87
N LEU A 25 -24.53 19.34 14.22
CA LEU A 25 -24.15 20.75 14.32
C LEU A 25 -24.39 21.31 15.72
N GLU A 26 -25.51 20.96 16.37
CA GLU A 26 -25.80 21.36 17.75
C GLU A 26 -24.76 20.79 18.73
N GLU A 27 -24.38 19.51 18.58
CA GLU A 27 -23.34 18.88 19.40
C GLU A 27 -21.96 19.50 19.13
N CYS A 28 -21.57 19.65 17.86
CA CYS A 28 -20.25 20.16 17.49
C CYS A 28 -20.06 21.63 17.89
N PHE A 29 -21.07 22.50 17.68
CA PHE A 29 -20.99 23.90 18.09
C PHE A 29 -21.27 24.09 19.59
N GLY A 30 -21.96 23.14 20.22
CA GLY A 30 -22.20 23.10 21.65
C GLY A 30 -20.93 23.01 22.50
N GLU A 31 -19.83 22.51 21.92
CA GLU A 31 -18.50 22.47 22.55
C GLU A 31 -17.96 23.88 22.86
N PHE A 32 -18.37 24.90 22.10
CA PHE A 32 -17.89 26.29 22.22
C PHE A 32 -18.87 27.20 22.96
N GLY A 33 -20.14 26.83 23.09
CA GLY A 33 -21.13 27.59 23.82
C GLY A 33 -22.58 27.20 23.51
N GLU A 34 -23.53 27.91 24.12
CA GLU A 34 -24.95 27.64 23.92
C GLU A 34 -25.39 27.96 22.48
N VAL A 35 -25.89 26.93 21.78
CA VAL A 35 -26.47 27.03 20.44
C VAL A 35 -27.96 27.35 20.56
N LEU A 36 -28.36 28.52 20.08
CA LEU A 36 -29.75 28.99 20.17
C LEU A 36 -30.62 28.47 19.03
N GLU A 37 -30.04 28.27 17.84
CA GLU A 37 -30.80 27.86 16.65
C GLU A 37 -29.89 27.31 15.56
N VAL A 38 -30.30 26.22 14.90
CA VAL A 38 -29.63 25.68 13.71
C VAL A 38 -30.59 25.64 12.54
N PHE A 39 -30.24 26.39 11.49
CA PHE A 39 -30.99 26.47 10.24
C PHE A 39 -30.20 25.85 9.09
N ILE A 40 -30.58 24.65 8.66
CA ILE A 40 -29.96 23.99 7.51
C ILE A 40 -30.68 24.42 6.25
N ILE A 41 -29.95 25.00 5.32
CA ILE A 41 -30.46 25.25 3.97
C ILE A 41 -30.35 23.96 3.18
N ALA A 42 -31.51 23.40 2.81
CA ALA A 42 -31.58 22.34 1.81
C ALA A 42 -31.03 22.91 0.49
N SER A 43 -29.90 22.40 0.05
CA SER A 43 -29.28 22.88 -1.18
C SER A 43 -30.10 22.38 -2.37
N GLN A 44 -30.81 23.27 -3.05
CA GLN A 44 -31.32 22.97 -4.40
C GLN A 44 -30.23 23.14 -5.47
N ALA A 45 -29.02 23.53 -5.08
CA ALA A 45 -27.94 23.79 -6.01
C ALA A 45 -27.32 22.49 -6.53
N ALA A 46 -27.04 22.45 -7.83
CA ALA A 46 -26.31 21.35 -8.48
C ALA A 46 -24.85 21.19 -7.98
N SER A 47 -24.41 22.04 -7.05
CA SER A 47 -23.06 22.06 -6.50
C SER A 47 -22.80 20.97 -5.46
N GLY A 48 -23.83 20.29 -4.95
CA GLY A 48 -23.68 19.32 -3.86
C GLY A 48 -23.42 19.97 -2.50
N VAL A 49 -22.82 21.16 -2.41
CA VAL A 49 -22.54 21.83 -1.12
C VAL A 49 -23.83 22.24 -0.40
N GLY A 50 -23.93 21.89 0.88
CA GLY A 50 -24.91 22.39 1.82
C GLY A 50 -24.42 23.56 2.65
N CYS A 51 -25.35 24.43 3.00
CA CYS A 51 -25.10 25.52 3.92
C CYS A 51 -25.98 25.33 5.15
N ALA A 52 -25.42 25.56 6.32
CA ALA A 52 -26.19 25.71 7.54
C ALA A 52 -25.83 27.04 8.18
N PHE A 53 -26.77 27.58 8.94
CA PHE A 53 -26.49 28.66 9.84
C PHE A 53 -26.69 28.23 11.28
N VAL A 54 -25.71 28.52 12.11
CA VAL A 54 -25.74 28.25 13.55
C VAL A 54 -25.80 29.56 14.30
N ARG A 55 -26.80 29.72 15.16
CA ARG A 55 -26.99 30.90 16.00
C ARG A 55 -26.36 30.68 17.38
N MET A 56 -25.15 31.22 17.60
CA MET A 56 -24.50 31.18 18.92
C MET A 56 -25.10 32.22 19.88
N ALA A 57 -25.11 31.90 21.18
CA ALA A 57 -25.56 32.79 22.25
C ALA A 57 -24.61 33.95 22.55
N SER A 58 -23.29 33.77 22.35
CA SER A 58 -22.27 34.80 22.62
C SER A 58 -21.33 34.99 21.42
N ILE A 59 -20.73 36.18 21.31
CA ILE A 59 -19.71 36.50 20.29
C ILE A 59 -18.44 35.65 20.50
N PRO A 60 -17.88 35.58 21.72
CA PRO A 60 -16.63 34.84 21.94
C PRO A 60 -16.76 33.36 21.60
N ALA A 61 -17.91 32.74 21.88
CA ALA A 61 -18.17 31.35 21.49
C ALA A 61 -18.19 31.14 19.98
N ALA A 62 -18.65 32.13 19.21
CA ALA A 62 -18.66 32.06 17.75
C ALA A 62 -17.24 32.24 17.17
N GLU A 63 -16.44 33.14 17.76
CA GLU A 63 -15.03 33.33 17.39
C GLU A 63 -14.19 32.06 17.65
N GLU A 64 -14.34 31.47 18.85
CA GLU A 64 -13.67 30.20 19.19
C GLU A 64 -14.10 29.06 18.26
N ALA A 65 -15.40 28.94 17.97
CA ALA A 65 -15.91 27.94 17.04
C ALA A 65 -15.36 28.12 15.62
N ILE A 66 -15.26 29.36 15.11
CA ILE A 66 -14.66 29.62 13.79
C ILE A 66 -13.17 29.23 13.81
N ALA A 67 -12.43 29.64 14.84
CA ALA A 67 -11.00 29.38 14.95
C ALA A 67 -10.66 27.88 14.98
N ASP A 68 -11.46 27.07 15.68
CA ASP A 68 -11.19 25.64 15.84
C ASP A 68 -11.81 24.77 14.76
N LEU A 69 -12.99 25.13 14.22
CA LEU A 69 -13.70 24.27 13.26
C LEU A 69 -13.35 24.56 11.80
N HIS A 70 -13.00 25.80 11.44
CA HIS A 70 -12.80 26.22 10.05
C HIS A 70 -11.63 25.47 9.39
N GLU A 71 -11.93 24.68 8.36
CA GLU A 71 -10.97 23.84 7.62
C GLU A 71 -10.22 22.80 8.49
N GLN A 72 -10.67 22.53 9.72
CA GLN A 72 -10.05 21.56 10.62
C GLN A 72 -10.87 20.29 10.81
N ARG A 73 -12.21 20.39 10.95
CA ARG A 73 -13.05 19.25 11.38
C ARG A 73 -14.03 18.81 10.30
N VAL A 74 -14.16 17.51 10.09
CA VAL A 74 -15.23 16.90 9.28
C VAL A 74 -16.43 16.64 10.19
N LEU A 75 -17.60 17.15 9.83
CA LEU A 75 -18.83 17.02 10.65
C LEU A 75 -19.25 15.54 10.80
N ILE A 76 -19.13 14.77 9.72
CA ILE A 76 -19.50 13.36 9.66
C ILE A 76 -18.23 12.54 9.36
N PRO A 77 -17.63 11.85 10.36
CA PRO A 77 -16.40 11.08 10.16
C PRO A 77 -16.50 10.03 9.05
N GLU A 78 -17.68 9.41 8.88
CA GLU A 78 -17.92 8.43 7.82
C GLU A 78 -17.93 9.05 6.41
N GLN A 79 -17.96 10.39 6.31
CA GLN A 79 -17.94 11.15 5.06
C GLN A 79 -16.69 12.05 4.97
N ALA A 80 -15.56 11.59 5.49
CA ALA A 80 -14.27 12.28 5.41
C ALA A 80 -13.87 12.72 3.99
N ASP A 81 -14.39 12.04 2.95
CA ASP A 81 -14.17 12.36 1.53
C ASP A 81 -14.73 13.71 1.08
N LEU A 82 -15.62 14.28 1.88
CA LEU A 82 -16.19 15.60 1.64
C LEU A 82 -15.22 16.70 2.10
N GLY A 83 -14.31 16.39 3.03
CA GLY A 83 -13.35 17.34 3.57
C GLY A 83 -13.90 18.15 4.76
N PRO A 84 -13.06 18.98 5.38
CA PRO A 84 -13.43 19.71 6.59
C PRO A 84 -14.47 20.79 6.29
N MET A 85 -15.32 21.06 7.28
CA MET A 85 -16.33 22.11 7.18
C MET A 85 -15.67 23.49 7.13
N GLN A 86 -16.31 24.42 6.43
CA GLN A 86 -15.87 25.81 6.41
C GLN A 86 -16.83 26.65 7.23
N VAL A 87 -16.30 27.35 8.22
CA VAL A 87 -17.05 28.09 9.23
C VAL A 87 -16.66 29.56 9.18
N ALA A 88 -17.61 30.49 9.12
CA ALA A 88 -17.35 31.93 9.23
C ALA A 88 -18.60 32.69 9.69
N PHE A 89 -18.46 33.97 10.00
CA PHE A 89 -19.61 34.84 10.22
C PHE A 89 -20.48 34.92 8.97
N ALA A 90 -21.81 34.96 9.19
CA ALA A 90 -22.74 35.20 8.11
C ALA A 90 -22.57 36.62 7.54
N LYS A 91 -22.74 36.75 6.23
CA LYS A 91 -22.62 38.03 5.52
C LYS A 91 -23.56 39.09 6.11
N GLY A 92 -23.00 40.24 6.49
CA GLY A 92 -23.65 41.38 7.12
C GLY A 92 -23.70 41.32 8.66
N GLU A 93 -23.40 40.18 9.28
CA GLU A 93 -23.41 40.08 10.75
C GLU A 93 -22.16 40.69 11.38
N ALA A 94 -20.98 40.51 10.77
CA ALA A 94 -19.74 41.09 11.29
C ALA A 94 -19.85 42.63 11.34
N ILE A 95 -20.38 43.24 10.27
CA ILE A 95 -20.65 44.68 10.18
C ILE A 95 -21.65 45.13 11.25
N ARG A 96 -22.74 44.37 11.46
CA ARG A 96 -23.76 44.69 12.48
C ARG A 96 -23.19 44.67 13.90
N LEU A 97 -22.14 43.88 14.13
CA LEU A 97 -21.48 43.69 15.41
C LEU A 97 -20.27 44.61 15.60
N GLY A 98 -19.88 45.38 14.58
CA GLY A 98 -18.71 46.26 14.61
C GLY A 98 -17.37 45.53 14.55
N LEU A 99 -17.36 44.31 14.01
CA LEU A 99 -16.15 43.51 13.75
C LEU A 99 -15.52 43.91 12.40
N ASP A 100 -14.20 43.73 12.23
CA ASP A 100 -13.46 44.10 11.01
C ASP A 100 -13.92 43.24 9.80
N GLU A 101 -14.13 43.86 8.64
CA GLU A 101 -14.74 43.24 7.44
C GLU A 101 -13.94 42.03 6.89
N LYS A 102 -12.69 41.87 7.33
CA LYS A 102 -11.79 40.81 6.87
C LYS A 102 -12.15 39.42 7.38
N GLU A 103 -12.95 39.30 8.44
CA GLU A 103 -13.37 38.01 9.01
C GLU A 103 -14.62 37.42 8.33
N GLU A 104 -15.17 38.12 7.33
CA GLU A 104 -16.48 37.79 6.73
C GLU A 104 -16.39 36.92 5.46
N ILE A 105 -15.18 36.66 4.94
CA ILE A 105 -15.02 36.09 3.60
C ILE A 105 -14.61 34.62 3.68
N LEU A 106 -15.61 33.73 3.65
CA LEU A 106 -15.38 32.36 3.20
C LEU A 106 -14.86 32.37 1.75
N PRO A 107 -13.94 31.46 1.38
CA PRO A 107 -13.59 31.26 -0.02
C PRO A 107 -14.87 31.04 -0.83
N SER A 108 -14.86 31.53 -2.07
CA SER A 108 -16.05 31.44 -2.92
C SER A 108 -16.49 29.98 -3.03
N PHE A 109 -17.80 29.72 -3.17
CA PHE A 109 -18.33 28.37 -3.45
C PHE A 109 -17.56 27.65 -4.57
N LYS A 110 -17.03 28.41 -5.55
CA LYS A 110 -16.20 27.90 -6.63
C LYS A 110 -14.84 27.38 -6.16
N GLU A 111 -14.21 28.07 -5.22
CA GLU A 111 -12.90 27.72 -4.64
C GLU A 111 -13.03 26.55 -3.67
N ALA A 112 -14.05 26.54 -2.81
CA ALA A 112 -14.33 25.40 -1.93
C ALA A 112 -14.55 24.11 -2.73
N ARG A 113 -15.31 24.19 -3.82
CA ARG A 113 -15.51 23.05 -4.74
C ARG A 113 -14.21 22.60 -5.39
N GLN A 114 -13.36 23.53 -5.81
CA GLN A 114 -12.08 23.21 -6.43
C GLN A 114 -11.17 22.45 -5.45
N LYS A 115 -11.10 22.88 -4.19
CA LYS A 115 -10.33 22.19 -3.13
C LYS A 115 -10.81 20.75 -2.90
N VAL A 116 -12.13 20.51 -2.90
CA VAL A 116 -12.69 19.15 -2.73
C VAL A 116 -12.31 18.26 -3.92
N VAL A 117 -12.41 18.77 -5.15
CA VAL A 117 -11.99 18.02 -6.35
C VAL A 117 -10.50 17.70 -6.29
N GLU A 118 -9.65 18.69 -5.94
CA GLU A 118 -8.21 18.49 -5.80
C GLU A 118 -7.87 17.46 -4.71
N HIS A 119 -8.59 17.47 -3.58
CA HIS A 119 -8.40 16.48 -2.52
C HIS A 119 -8.78 15.07 -2.99
N GLN A 120 -9.90 14.93 -3.71
CA GLN A 120 -10.34 13.65 -4.29
C GLN A 120 -9.34 13.14 -5.33
N GLU A 121 -8.85 14.00 -6.21
CA GLU A 121 -7.83 13.65 -7.21
C GLU A 121 -6.52 13.23 -6.55
N LYS A 122 -6.08 13.96 -5.52
CA LYS A 122 -4.88 13.65 -4.75
C LYS A 122 -5.01 12.29 -4.06
N LYS A 123 -6.14 12.03 -3.39
CA LYS A 123 -6.41 10.74 -2.74
C LYS A 123 -6.39 9.59 -3.75
N HIS A 124 -7.11 9.74 -4.87
CA HIS A 124 -7.13 8.75 -5.95
C HIS A 124 -5.74 8.49 -6.55
N PHE A 125 -4.93 9.54 -6.67
CA PHE A 125 -3.54 9.42 -7.12
C PHE A 125 -2.69 8.61 -6.13
N PHE A 126 -2.78 8.88 -4.83
CA PHE A 126 -2.07 8.11 -3.81
C PHE A 126 -2.51 6.64 -3.76
N GLU A 127 -3.82 6.37 -3.85
CA GLU A 127 -4.34 5.00 -3.91
C GLU A 127 -3.80 4.23 -5.12
N LYS A 128 -3.75 4.87 -6.30
CA LYS A 128 -3.13 4.27 -7.49
C LYS A 128 -1.65 4.00 -7.32
N MET A 129 -0.90 4.94 -6.74
CA MET A 129 0.54 4.78 -6.49
C MET A 129 0.80 3.62 -5.52
N GLN A 130 0.04 3.55 -4.42
CA GLN A 130 0.15 2.47 -3.44
C GLN A 130 -0.18 1.11 -4.07
N LYS A 131 -1.26 1.03 -4.83
CA LYS A 131 -1.62 -0.20 -5.55
C LYS A 131 -0.52 -0.65 -6.52
N GLN A 132 0.10 0.30 -7.25
CA GLN A 132 1.22 -0.01 -8.14
C GLN A 132 2.43 -0.53 -7.36
N GLN A 133 2.73 0.04 -6.19
CA GLN A 133 3.82 -0.41 -5.33
C GLN A 133 3.56 -1.82 -4.79
N GLU A 134 2.33 -2.13 -4.37
CA GLU A 134 1.92 -3.47 -3.93
C GLU A 134 2.03 -4.51 -5.06
N GLU A 135 1.62 -4.15 -6.28
CA GLU A 135 1.76 -5.02 -7.44
C GLU A 135 3.23 -5.30 -7.77
N GLN A 136 4.10 -4.27 -7.70
CA GLN A 136 5.54 -4.45 -7.87
C GLN A 136 6.16 -5.33 -6.77
N ALA A 137 5.74 -5.14 -5.51
CA ALA A 137 6.22 -5.96 -4.40
C ALA A 137 5.88 -7.45 -4.60
N LYS A 138 4.66 -7.75 -5.05
CA LYS A 138 4.25 -9.13 -5.38
C LYS A 138 5.07 -9.74 -6.51
N ILE A 139 5.45 -8.95 -7.52
CA ILE A 139 6.32 -9.43 -8.60
C ILE A 139 7.72 -9.76 -8.07
N VAL A 140 8.30 -8.88 -7.25
CA VAL A 140 9.61 -9.11 -6.63
C VAL A 140 9.60 -10.33 -5.73
N GLU A 141 8.55 -10.48 -4.90
CA GLU A 141 8.38 -11.64 -4.03
C GLU A 141 8.29 -12.94 -4.84
N TYR A 142 7.49 -12.96 -5.91
CA TYR A 142 7.38 -14.12 -6.79
C TYR A 142 8.71 -14.47 -7.47
N GLN A 143 9.44 -13.46 -7.96
CA GLN A 143 10.77 -13.66 -8.57
C GLN A 143 11.78 -14.19 -7.54
N HIS A 144 11.77 -13.66 -6.32
CA HIS A 144 12.61 -14.14 -5.23
C HIS A 144 12.29 -15.59 -4.86
N ALA A 145 11.01 -15.95 -4.74
CA ALA A 145 10.57 -17.32 -4.50
C ALA A 145 11.00 -18.27 -5.63
N LEU A 146 10.93 -17.83 -6.89
CA LEU A 146 11.42 -18.60 -8.04
C LEU A 146 12.93 -18.83 -7.96
N MET A 147 13.70 -17.82 -7.58
CA MET A 147 15.15 -17.92 -7.39
C MET A 147 15.49 -18.90 -6.25
N MET A 148 14.77 -18.82 -5.12
CA MET A 148 14.94 -19.74 -3.99
C MET A 148 14.59 -21.18 -4.36
N GLN A 149 13.50 -21.39 -5.11
CA GLN A 149 13.13 -22.72 -5.60
C GLN A 149 14.20 -23.29 -6.54
N HIS A 150 14.72 -22.47 -7.46
CA HIS A 150 15.80 -22.88 -8.36
C HIS A 150 17.07 -23.27 -7.58
N GLN A 151 17.47 -22.46 -6.59
CA GLN A 151 18.61 -22.78 -5.73
C GLN A 151 18.41 -24.08 -4.95
N ALA A 152 17.24 -24.27 -4.34
CA ALA A 152 16.92 -25.49 -3.60
C ALA A 152 16.92 -26.74 -4.50
N MET A 153 16.50 -26.59 -5.76
CA MET A 153 16.55 -27.65 -6.76
C MET A 153 17.99 -28.04 -7.08
N LEU A 154 18.87 -27.07 -7.35
CA LEU A 154 20.29 -27.32 -7.62
C LEU A 154 20.98 -28.01 -6.44
N GLN A 155 20.68 -27.60 -5.21
CA GLN A 155 21.21 -28.27 -4.01
C GLN A 155 20.79 -29.74 -3.95
N GLN A 156 19.50 -30.03 -4.17
CA GLN A 156 19.00 -31.41 -4.18
C GLN A 156 19.63 -32.25 -5.29
N ILE A 157 19.93 -31.67 -6.46
CA ILE A 157 20.61 -32.37 -7.56
C ILE A 157 22.03 -32.79 -7.14
N GLN A 158 22.77 -31.90 -6.46
CA GLN A 158 24.14 -32.17 -6.01
C GLN A 158 24.19 -33.24 -4.90
N GLU A 159 23.23 -33.21 -3.98
CA GLU A 159 23.17 -34.18 -2.88
C GLU A 159 22.67 -35.57 -3.33
N LYS A 160 21.96 -35.66 -4.46
CA LYS A 160 21.35 -36.91 -4.94
C LYS A 160 22.38 -38.02 -5.19
N PRO A 161 22.06 -39.29 -4.88
CA PRO A 161 22.88 -40.42 -5.31
C PRO A 161 22.88 -40.57 -6.83
N ARG A 162 23.91 -41.23 -7.36
CA ARG A 162 24.13 -41.37 -8.81
C ARG A 162 22.98 -42.10 -9.49
N GLU A 163 22.47 -43.13 -8.86
CA GLU A 163 21.41 -44.04 -9.32
C GLU A 163 20.11 -43.28 -9.55
N ASP A 164 19.83 -42.31 -8.69
CA ASP A 164 18.69 -41.41 -8.84
C ASP A 164 18.87 -40.47 -10.02
N LEU A 165 20.08 -39.94 -10.24
CA LEU A 165 20.37 -39.07 -11.38
C LEU A 165 20.26 -39.83 -12.70
N VAL A 166 20.77 -41.07 -12.77
CA VAL A 166 20.55 -41.99 -13.90
C VAL A 166 19.06 -42.16 -14.17
N THR A 167 18.27 -42.36 -13.11
CA THR A 167 16.83 -42.52 -13.23
C THR A 167 16.14 -41.27 -13.77
N ILE A 168 16.56 -40.08 -13.32
CA ILE A 168 16.05 -38.79 -13.84
C ILE A 168 16.36 -38.65 -15.34
N VAL A 169 17.57 -38.97 -15.78
CA VAL A 169 17.93 -38.88 -17.22
C VAL A 169 17.15 -39.90 -18.04
N LYS A 170 16.97 -41.13 -17.55
CA LYS A 170 16.14 -42.15 -18.21
C LYS A 170 14.67 -41.73 -18.30
N ASP A 171 14.12 -41.12 -17.26
CA ASP A 171 12.77 -40.55 -17.29
C ASP A 171 12.65 -39.44 -18.32
N GLY A 172 13.64 -38.55 -18.41
CA GLY A 172 13.66 -37.50 -19.43
C GLY A 172 13.77 -38.06 -20.85
N GLN A 173 14.54 -39.12 -21.06
CA GLN A 173 14.58 -39.82 -22.36
C GLN A 173 13.24 -40.48 -22.71
N ARG A 174 12.45 -40.91 -21.72
CA ARG A 174 11.12 -41.51 -21.94
C ARG A 174 10.03 -40.46 -22.16
N ASN A 175 10.04 -39.39 -21.37
CA ASN A 175 8.93 -38.44 -21.27
C ASN A 175 9.22 -37.07 -21.88
N GLY A 176 10.48 -36.62 -21.93
CA GLY A 176 10.89 -35.31 -22.46
C GLY A 176 10.99 -35.24 -23.99
N GLY A 177 10.62 -36.32 -24.69
CA GLY A 177 10.58 -36.36 -26.14
C GLY A 177 11.95 -36.24 -26.84
N GLN A 178 11.90 -35.94 -28.14
CA GLN A 178 13.10 -35.80 -28.97
C GLN A 178 14.01 -34.63 -28.55
N PRO A 179 13.49 -33.46 -28.14
CA PRO A 179 14.34 -32.34 -27.70
C PRO A 179 15.22 -32.70 -26.50
N PHE A 180 14.68 -33.39 -25.49
CA PHE A 180 15.47 -33.84 -24.34
C PHE A 180 16.57 -34.81 -24.74
N LYS A 181 16.24 -35.80 -25.60
CA LYS A 181 17.22 -36.77 -26.11
C LYS A 181 18.35 -36.09 -26.88
N GLN A 182 18.02 -35.15 -27.77
CA GLN A 182 19.02 -34.39 -28.51
C GLN A 182 19.96 -33.63 -27.57
N ARG A 183 19.42 -32.96 -26.54
CA ARG A 183 20.24 -32.25 -25.56
C ARG A 183 21.18 -33.19 -24.79
N TRP A 184 20.68 -34.37 -24.41
CA TRP A 184 21.50 -35.41 -23.78
C TRP A 184 22.61 -35.91 -24.71
N TRP A 185 22.29 -36.19 -25.98
CA TRP A 185 23.28 -36.60 -26.97
C TRP A 185 24.35 -35.53 -27.18
N SER A 186 23.95 -34.26 -27.37
CA SER A 186 24.89 -33.15 -27.48
C SER A 186 25.76 -32.96 -26.24
N PHE A 187 25.21 -33.21 -25.05
CA PHE A 187 25.97 -33.19 -23.81
C PHE A 187 27.05 -34.29 -23.78
N CYS A 188 26.72 -35.50 -24.24
CA CYS A 188 27.67 -36.62 -24.35
C CYS A 188 28.73 -36.36 -25.42
N ASP A 189 28.34 -35.84 -26.59
CA ASP A 189 29.23 -35.54 -27.72
C ASP A 189 30.29 -34.48 -27.37
N ALA A 190 29.91 -33.52 -26.52
CA ALA A 190 30.82 -32.51 -26.00
C ALA A 190 31.92 -33.09 -25.08
N GLY A 191 31.87 -34.39 -24.75
CA GLY A 191 32.94 -35.10 -24.06
C GLY A 191 33.00 -34.82 -22.56
N TRP A 192 31.89 -34.37 -21.95
CA TRP A 192 31.80 -34.23 -20.50
C TRP A 192 32.05 -35.60 -19.84
N SER A 193 33.04 -35.66 -18.95
CA SER A 193 33.57 -36.89 -18.30
C SER A 193 34.37 -37.87 -19.17
N GLY A 194 34.74 -37.52 -20.41
CA GLY A 194 35.61 -38.34 -21.26
C GLY A 194 34.94 -39.59 -21.85
N CYS A 195 33.61 -39.72 -21.74
CA CYS A 195 32.82 -40.81 -22.28
C CYS A 195 31.83 -40.28 -23.34
N ARG A 196 31.78 -40.91 -24.52
CA ARG A 196 30.81 -40.61 -25.60
C ARG A 196 29.63 -41.59 -25.64
N ASP A 197 29.41 -42.33 -24.55
CA ASP A 197 28.29 -43.26 -24.47
C ASP A 197 27.00 -42.50 -24.15
N TYR A 198 25.88 -42.90 -24.78
CA TYR A 198 24.57 -42.30 -24.54
C TYR A 198 23.79 -43.00 -23.43
N ASP A 199 24.28 -44.12 -22.88
CA ASP A 199 23.69 -44.75 -21.69
C ASP A 199 24.06 -43.95 -20.42
N PRO A 200 23.09 -43.38 -19.69
CA PRO A 200 23.35 -42.68 -18.43
C PRO A 200 24.09 -43.54 -17.39
N ASN A 201 24.00 -44.88 -17.46
CA ASN A 201 24.72 -45.80 -16.57
C ASN A 201 26.24 -45.79 -16.75
N HIS A 202 26.77 -45.17 -17.80
CA HIS A 202 28.21 -45.07 -18.03
C HIS A 202 28.81 -43.73 -17.58
N HIS A 203 27.97 -42.79 -17.13
CA HIS A 203 28.41 -41.46 -16.68
C HIS A 203 28.65 -41.40 -15.17
N GLY A 204 29.61 -40.57 -14.76
CA GLY A 204 29.88 -40.29 -13.35
C GLY A 204 28.79 -39.43 -12.69
N LYS A 205 28.75 -39.40 -11.34
CA LYS A 205 27.77 -38.59 -10.58
C LYS A 205 27.83 -37.11 -10.99
N GLU A 206 29.02 -36.54 -11.11
CA GLU A 206 29.22 -35.12 -11.42
C GLU A 206 28.67 -34.74 -12.81
N ALA A 207 28.94 -35.56 -13.84
CA ALA A 207 28.43 -35.33 -15.19
C ALA A 207 26.91 -35.39 -15.24
N LEU A 208 26.31 -36.38 -14.57
CA LEU A 208 24.86 -36.51 -14.46
C LEU A 208 24.23 -35.34 -13.68
N ALA A 209 24.83 -34.95 -12.55
CA ALA A 209 24.35 -33.82 -11.75
C ALA A 209 24.42 -32.51 -12.55
N HIS A 210 25.50 -32.28 -13.30
CA HIS A 210 25.64 -31.12 -14.16
C HIS A 210 24.58 -31.12 -15.27
N PHE A 211 24.40 -32.24 -15.99
CA PHE A 211 23.37 -32.33 -17.02
C PHE A 211 21.97 -32.10 -16.46
N VAL A 212 21.62 -32.73 -15.33
CA VAL A 212 20.30 -32.56 -14.69
C VAL A 212 20.10 -31.13 -14.21
N SER A 213 21.16 -30.46 -13.73
CA SER A 213 21.11 -29.03 -13.37
C SER A 213 20.78 -28.16 -14.58
N VAL A 214 21.43 -28.39 -15.71
CA VAL A 214 21.15 -27.66 -16.97
C VAL A 214 19.80 -28.03 -17.57
N ALA A 215 19.33 -29.27 -17.40
CA ALA A 215 18.02 -29.69 -17.85
C ALA A 215 16.89 -29.12 -16.99
N SER A 216 17.16 -28.85 -15.70
CA SER A 216 16.16 -28.33 -14.77
C SER A 216 15.61 -26.95 -15.13
N THR A 217 16.40 -26.12 -15.83
CA THR A 217 15.94 -24.79 -16.29
C THR A 217 14.85 -24.88 -17.35
N GLU A 218 14.86 -25.93 -18.15
CA GLU A 218 13.91 -26.13 -19.25
C GLU A 218 12.79 -27.09 -18.86
N TYR A 219 13.13 -28.21 -18.23
CA TYR A 219 12.18 -29.29 -17.93
C TYR A 219 11.74 -29.31 -16.47
N GLY A 220 12.21 -28.38 -15.63
CA GLY A 220 11.87 -28.34 -14.19
C GLY A 220 10.39 -28.13 -13.90
N HIS A 221 9.62 -27.62 -14.87
CA HIS A 221 8.18 -27.44 -14.76
C HIS A 221 7.37 -28.71 -15.09
N GLU A 222 7.97 -29.67 -15.77
CA GLU A 222 7.34 -30.93 -16.20
C GLU A 222 7.02 -31.83 -15.00
N GLN A 223 5.87 -32.50 -15.04
CA GLN A 223 5.41 -33.34 -13.93
C GLN A 223 6.37 -34.52 -13.64
N TRP A 224 6.88 -35.15 -14.70
CA TRP A 224 7.83 -36.25 -14.56
C TRP A 224 9.13 -35.80 -13.88
N PHE A 225 9.56 -34.55 -14.11
CA PHE A 225 10.75 -33.98 -13.48
C PHE A 225 10.46 -33.55 -12.04
N LYS A 226 9.35 -32.82 -11.81
CA LYS A 226 8.92 -32.36 -10.48
C LYS A 226 8.75 -33.50 -9.48
N SER A 227 8.23 -34.65 -9.93
CA SER A 227 8.04 -35.83 -9.07
C SER A 227 9.34 -36.32 -8.42
N ARG A 228 10.51 -35.96 -8.97
CA ARG A 228 11.83 -36.32 -8.47
C ARG A 228 12.39 -35.37 -7.42
N PHE A 229 11.69 -34.25 -7.16
CA PHE A 229 12.08 -33.18 -6.22
C PHE A 229 10.91 -32.80 -5.28
N PRO A 230 10.49 -33.70 -4.37
CA PRO A 230 9.32 -33.47 -3.51
C PRO A 230 9.51 -32.36 -2.46
N LYS A 231 10.75 -31.91 -2.20
CA LYS A 231 11.09 -30.93 -1.15
C LYS A 231 11.24 -29.50 -1.69
N LEU A 232 10.65 -29.17 -2.84
CA LEU A 232 10.76 -27.82 -3.38
C LEU A 232 9.86 -26.85 -2.61
N PRO A 233 10.34 -25.63 -2.31
CA PRO A 233 9.49 -24.57 -1.75
C PRO A 233 8.27 -24.32 -2.65
N ALA A 234 7.11 -24.12 -2.02
CA ALA A 234 5.91 -23.72 -2.75
C ALA A 234 6.10 -22.31 -3.33
N LEU A 235 5.69 -22.12 -4.58
CA LEU A 235 5.68 -20.78 -5.18
C LEU A 235 4.40 -20.05 -4.74
N PRO A 236 4.49 -18.74 -4.48
CA PRO A 236 3.30 -17.90 -4.33
C PRO A 236 2.51 -17.88 -5.63
N GLU A 237 1.23 -17.49 -5.57
CA GLU A 237 0.40 -17.37 -6.76
C GLU A 237 1.05 -16.41 -7.76
N LYS A 238 1.09 -16.83 -9.03
CA LYS A 238 1.67 -16.01 -10.10
C LYS A 238 0.86 -14.71 -10.23
N PRO A 239 1.48 -13.52 -10.11
CA PRO A 239 0.79 -12.26 -10.31
C PRO A 239 0.15 -12.19 -11.71
N LYS A 240 -1.08 -11.67 -11.79
CA LYS A 240 -1.77 -11.45 -13.08
C LYS A 240 -0.94 -10.49 -13.95
N GLY A 241 -0.70 -10.86 -15.20
CA GLY A 241 0.04 -10.05 -16.17
C GLY A 241 1.54 -10.34 -16.25
N MET A 242 2.07 -11.26 -15.42
CA MET A 242 3.48 -11.67 -15.56
C MET A 242 3.64 -12.60 -16.78
N PRO A 243 4.59 -12.32 -17.70
CA PRO A 243 4.82 -13.16 -18.87
C PRO A 243 5.16 -14.60 -18.47
N GLU A 244 4.72 -15.56 -19.27
CA GLU A 244 4.98 -16.97 -19.00
C GLU A 244 6.44 -17.30 -19.33
N PRO A 245 7.20 -17.94 -18.42
CA PRO A 245 8.57 -18.36 -18.72
C PRO A 245 8.52 -19.38 -19.87
N GLY A 246 9.10 -19.01 -21.02
CA GLY A 246 9.08 -19.82 -22.24
C GLY A 246 8.19 -19.27 -23.37
N SER A 247 7.38 -18.24 -23.12
CA SER A 247 6.86 -17.42 -24.22
C SER A 247 8.03 -16.66 -24.86
N PRO A 248 8.27 -16.78 -26.18
CA PRO A 248 9.27 -15.96 -26.86
C PRO A 248 8.90 -14.50 -26.66
N GLY A 249 9.56 -13.88 -25.68
CA GLY A 249 9.42 -12.46 -25.38
C GLY A 249 9.98 -11.68 -26.55
N MET A 250 9.13 -11.39 -27.53
CA MET A 250 9.30 -10.18 -28.32
C MET A 250 9.31 -9.03 -27.34
N MET A 251 10.51 -8.49 -27.06
CA MET A 251 10.57 -7.08 -26.72
C MET A 251 9.82 -6.37 -27.86
N PRO A 252 8.77 -5.58 -27.59
CA PRO A 252 8.13 -4.83 -28.66
C PRO A 252 9.23 -3.98 -29.33
N PRO A 253 9.47 -4.13 -30.64
CA PRO A 253 10.46 -3.32 -31.33
C PRO A 253 9.98 -1.86 -31.24
N GLY A 254 10.61 -1.08 -30.37
CA GLY A 254 10.23 0.31 -30.12
C GLY A 254 9.87 0.67 -28.68
N ALA A 255 10.00 -0.22 -27.69
CA ALA A 255 10.05 0.25 -26.30
C ALA A 255 11.30 1.13 -26.13
N PRO A 256 11.15 2.42 -25.80
CA PRO A 256 12.29 3.25 -25.46
C PRO A 256 13.02 2.60 -24.27
N PRO A 257 14.36 2.70 -24.20
CA PRO A 257 15.07 2.29 -22.99
C PRO A 257 14.40 2.93 -21.78
N PRO A 258 14.32 2.24 -20.62
CA PRO A 258 13.79 2.83 -19.41
C PRO A 258 14.49 4.18 -19.23
N GLY A 259 13.71 5.26 -19.36
CA GLY A 259 14.23 6.60 -19.18
C GLY A 259 14.89 6.67 -17.80
N PRO A 260 15.84 7.59 -17.59
CA PRO A 260 16.31 7.88 -16.25
C PRO A 260 15.06 8.10 -15.40
N GLY A 261 14.85 7.22 -14.42
CA GLY A 261 13.72 7.33 -13.52
C GLY A 261 13.71 8.73 -12.91
N PRO A 262 12.55 9.22 -12.43
CA PRO A 262 12.52 10.47 -11.70
C PRO A 262 13.64 10.45 -10.65
N PRO A 263 14.44 11.52 -10.53
CA PRO A 263 15.53 11.56 -9.57
C PRO A 263 14.96 11.16 -8.22
N MET A 264 15.59 10.17 -7.58
CA MET A 264 15.21 9.80 -6.23
C MET A 264 15.17 11.08 -5.39
N PRO A 265 14.10 11.30 -4.60
CA PRO A 265 14.10 12.44 -3.70
C PRO A 265 15.39 12.39 -2.88
N PRO A 266 16.07 13.52 -2.68
CA PRO A 266 17.28 13.54 -1.87
C PRO A 266 16.96 12.90 -0.52
N PRO A 267 17.88 12.12 0.07
CA PRO A 267 17.68 11.59 1.41
C PRO A 267 17.31 12.77 2.30
N PHE A 268 16.19 12.65 3.02
CA PHE A 268 15.78 13.65 3.99
C PHE A 268 17.00 14.02 4.84
N PRO A 269 17.33 15.32 4.98
CA PRO A 269 18.44 15.70 5.84
C PRO A 269 18.18 15.09 7.21
N LEU A 270 19.11 14.26 7.67
CA LEU A 270 19.16 13.78 9.05
C LEU A 270 19.02 15.02 9.92
N MET A 271 17.85 15.17 10.55
CA MET A 271 17.62 16.22 11.53
C MET A 271 18.58 15.93 12.68
N HIS A 272 19.74 16.58 12.65
CA HIS A 272 20.58 16.69 13.82
C HIS A 272 19.74 17.39 14.90
N PRO A 273 19.67 16.83 16.11
CA PRO A 273 19.02 17.52 17.21
C PRO A 273 19.69 18.89 17.40
N PRO A 274 18.93 19.95 17.71
CA PRO A 274 19.49 21.27 17.93
C PRO A 274 20.51 21.22 19.07
N PRO A 275 21.68 21.86 18.92
CA PRO A 275 22.66 21.98 20.00
C PRO A 275 22.05 22.88 21.09
N GLY A 276 21.63 22.30 22.20
CA GLY A 276 21.09 23.08 23.33
C GLY A 276 20.09 22.37 24.25
N SER A 277 19.77 21.10 24.07
CA SER A 277 19.05 20.32 25.08
C SER A 277 20.05 19.68 26.05
N GLU A 278 20.52 20.48 27.01
CA GLU A 278 21.14 19.97 28.23
C GLU A 278 20.11 19.09 28.95
N ILE A 279 20.30 17.77 28.86
CA ILE A 279 19.61 16.82 29.71
C ILE A 279 20.25 16.95 31.10
N PRO A 280 19.52 17.37 32.15
CA PRO A 280 20.06 17.39 33.50
C PRO A 280 20.41 15.96 33.91
N ALA A 281 21.63 15.80 34.41
CA ALA A 281 22.13 14.56 34.97
C ALA A 281 21.16 14.03 36.05
N GLY A 282 20.48 12.93 35.72
CA GLY A 282 19.68 12.16 36.66
C GLY A 282 20.60 11.41 37.61
N ASP A 283 20.67 11.95 38.83
CA ASP A 283 21.36 11.42 39.99
C ASP A 283 20.97 9.96 40.29
N GLY A 284 21.96 9.18 40.69
CA GLY A 284 21.84 7.76 40.98
C GLY A 284 21.11 7.53 42.29
N GLY A 285 19.88 7.01 42.22
CA GLY A 285 19.12 6.52 43.38
C GLY A 285 18.82 5.04 43.25
N GLY A 286 19.71 4.19 43.77
CA GLY A 286 19.48 2.76 43.92
C GLY A 286 18.35 2.46 44.91
N GLY A 287 17.12 2.34 44.41
CA GLY A 287 15.97 1.85 45.15
C GLY A 287 15.80 0.34 44.97
N ARG A 288 16.34 -0.44 45.91
CA ARG A 288 16.10 -1.88 46.06
C ARG A 288 14.61 -2.11 46.37
N VAL A 289 13.83 -2.54 45.39
CA VAL A 289 12.43 -2.94 45.60
C VAL A 289 12.41 -4.36 46.16
N GLU A 290 12.09 -4.46 47.45
CA GLU A 290 11.79 -5.69 48.16
C GLU A 290 10.46 -6.26 47.65
N LEU A 291 10.51 -7.42 47.00
CA LEU A 291 9.34 -8.20 46.62
C LEU A 291 8.62 -8.68 47.88
N ARG A 292 7.55 -7.97 48.26
CA ARG A 292 6.57 -8.48 49.24
C ARG A 292 5.55 -9.36 48.55
N GLU A 293 5.70 -10.63 48.87
CA GLU A 293 4.73 -11.73 48.79
C GLU A 293 3.37 -11.29 49.35
N PHE A 294 2.34 -11.26 48.50
CA PHE A 294 0.95 -11.17 48.95
C PHE A 294 0.36 -12.58 48.95
N ALA A 295 0.27 -13.12 50.16
CA ALA A 295 -0.49 -14.30 50.48
C ALA A 295 -2.01 -14.03 50.34
N GLU A 296 -2.70 -15.14 50.05
CA GLU A 296 -4.15 -15.34 50.01
C GLU A 296 -4.91 -14.79 51.23
N VAL A 297 -6.24 -14.70 51.04
CA VAL A 297 -7.34 -15.21 51.92
C VAL A 297 -8.55 -14.24 51.86
N PRO A 298 -9.82 -14.68 52.02
CA PRO A 298 -10.39 -16.03 52.04
C PRO A 298 -11.28 -16.36 50.83
#